data_AF-A0A971GTD5-F1
#
_entry.id   AF-A0A971GTD5-F1
#
_cell.length_a   1.000
_cell.length_b   1.000
_cell.length_c   1.000
_cell.angle_alpha   90.00
_cell.angle_beta   90.00
_cell.angle_gamma   90.00
#
_symmetry.space_group_name_H-M   'P 1'
#
loop_
_entity.id
_entity.type
_entity.pdbx_description
1 polymer ?
#
loop_
_entity_poly.entity_id
_entity_poly.type
_entity_poly.pdbx_seq_one_letter_code
_entity_poly.pdbx_strand_id
1 'polypeptide(L)'
;MPMIMSWERPGPWVYPDCFPPAGGDELLSEFSALARERGWRVGTFCNGTRWVTGHRWTGYQGDAYYEANRGPESVSIAADQQPWKEGWDTSWRPSYACCSASQVTSDAYGYAHEPGRWMTEAMGVLIKRLLDEGQRAQSKDSRRQVVLSVEAPCNEYNLQDFVICDVRVVPEGHRHWPASWIPLYHYLYHECILIQGGFGMGPEPFHMPIRTAYNLVVGEIPGAVLTGDGRLLNYDTENWAPWEPYIGSNDDALASLRSATALRRGPARDWLVFGRMQRPLATEGIDLVIWEYNARVHRIPALYQRCWQAPDGRLGVVLANWGTIEREVTLRDARLAGTWQLHTSGQTLEAREGALTATVPPLGAVLIHQ
;
A
#
# COMPACT_ATOMS: atom_id res chain seq x y z
N MET A 1 -10.75 -1.68 5.32
CA MET A 1 -11.29 -1.53 3.96
C MET A 1 -10.86 -2.77 3.21
N PRO A 2 -11.77 -3.72 2.92
CA PRO A 2 -11.44 -4.80 2.00
C PRO A 2 -11.15 -4.24 0.60
N MET A 3 -10.04 -4.72 0.02
CA MET A 3 -9.72 -4.57 -1.40
C MET A 3 -9.94 -5.94 -2.04
N ILE A 4 -10.87 -6.01 -2.99
CA ILE A 4 -11.15 -7.25 -3.72
C ILE A 4 -10.18 -7.30 -4.90
N MET A 5 -9.24 -8.24 -4.81
CA MET A 5 -8.33 -8.57 -5.88
C MET A 5 -8.82 -9.84 -6.56
N SER A 6 -8.46 -10.03 -7.82
CA SER A 6 -8.82 -11.27 -8.55
C SER A 6 -10.32 -11.48 -8.69
N TRP A 7 -11.08 -10.39 -8.84
CA TRP A 7 -12.53 -10.44 -8.99
C TRP A 7 -12.95 -10.76 -10.43
N GLU A 8 -12.03 -10.70 -11.39
CA GLU A 8 -12.28 -10.86 -12.82
C GLU A 8 -12.50 -12.33 -13.21
N ARG A 9 -13.54 -12.65 -13.99
CA ARG A 9 -13.84 -14.05 -14.37
C ARG A 9 -12.72 -14.72 -15.17
N PRO A 10 -12.10 -14.09 -16.18
CA PRO A 10 -11.07 -14.76 -16.99
C PRO A 10 -9.79 -15.09 -16.21
N GLY A 11 -9.60 -14.43 -15.07
CA GLY A 11 -8.47 -14.64 -14.18
C GLY A 11 -7.97 -13.33 -13.57
N PRO A 12 -7.13 -13.43 -12.53
CA PRO A 12 -6.65 -12.28 -11.80
C PRO A 12 -5.87 -11.31 -12.72
N TRP A 13 -6.24 -10.03 -12.65
CA TRP A 13 -5.64 -8.96 -13.44
C TRP A 13 -5.74 -9.14 -14.96
N VAL A 14 -6.72 -9.89 -15.48
CA VAL A 14 -7.00 -9.93 -16.93
C VAL A 14 -7.80 -8.69 -17.32
N TYR A 15 -7.17 -7.78 -18.06
CA TYR A 15 -7.76 -6.53 -18.52
C TYR A 15 -7.44 -6.29 -20.02
N PRO A 16 -8.33 -5.61 -20.76
CA PRO A 16 -9.64 -5.08 -20.32
C PRO A 16 -10.78 -6.10 -20.34
N ASP A 17 -10.53 -7.36 -20.74
CA ASP A 17 -11.50 -8.46 -20.69
C ASP A 17 -11.67 -8.99 -19.25
N CYS A 18 -12.24 -8.18 -18.36
CA CYS A 18 -12.32 -8.47 -16.93
C CYS A 18 -13.70 -8.97 -16.46
N PHE A 19 -14.73 -8.83 -17.28
CA PHE A 19 -16.12 -9.10 -16.90
C PHE A 19 -16.60 -10.49 -17.38
N PRO A 20 -17.67 -11.03 -16.75
CA PRO A 20 -18.28 -10.59 -15.49
C PRO A 20 -17.38 -10.86 -14.27
N PRO A 21 -17.79 -10.49 -13.04
CA PRO A 21 -17.10 -10.93 -11.84
C PRO A 21 -17.05 -12.46 -11.72
N ALA A 22 -15.96 -13.02 -11.19
CA ALA A 22 -15.74 -14.46 -11.04
C ALA A 22 -16.81 -15.16 -10.19
N GLY A 23 -17.31 -14.48 -9.14
CA GLY A 23 -18.41 -14.94 -8.30
C GLY A 23 -19.81 -14.56 -8.81
N GLY A 24 -19.91 -13.88 -9.96
CA GLY A 24 -21.15 -13.28 -10.44
C GLY A 24 -21.49 -11.94 -9.76
N ASP A 25 -22.41 -11.21 -10.37
CA ASP A 25 -22.82 -9.87 -9.92
C ASP A 25 -23.54 -9.91 -8.57
N GLU A 26 -24.31 -10.97 -8.29
CA GLU A 26 -25.04 -11.08 -7.02
C GLU A 26 -24.09 -11.19 -5.82
N LEU A 27 -23.08 -12.07 -5.87
CA LEU A 27 -22.15 -12.26 -4.75
C LEU A 27 -21.27 -11.04 -4.51
N LEU A 28 -20.80 -10.37 -5.57
CA LEU A 28 -20.03 -9.13 -5.43
C LEU A 28 -20.87 -8.01 -4.81
N SER A 29 -22.15 -7.93 -5.19
CA SER A 29 -23.10 -6.95 -4.65
C SER A 29 -23.42 -7.23 -3.18
N GLU A 30 -23.68 -8.48 -2.83
CA GLU A 30 -23.94 -8.92 -1.45
C GLU A 30 -22.73 -8.62 -0.54
N PHE A 31 -21.52 -9.03 -0.93
CA PHE A 31 -20.31 -8.72 -0.20
C PHE A 31 -20.15 -7.21 0.03
N SER A 32 -20.39 -6.42 -1.02
CA SER A 32 -20.31 -4.97 -0.95
C SER A 32 -21.36 -4.36 -0.04
N ALA A 33 -22.57 -4.93 0.05
CA ALA A 33 -23.60 -4.52 1.00
C ALA A 33 -23.18 -4.84 2.46
N LEU A 34 -22.78 -6.08 2.73
CA LEU A 34 -22.35 -6.54 4.06
C LEU A 34 -21.13 -5.77 4.61
N ALA A 35 -20.20 -5.39 3.74
CA ALA A 35 -19.07 -4.55 4.12
C ALA A 35 -19.53 -3.12 4.47
N ARG A 36 -20.48 -2.57 3.71
CA ARG A 36 -21.02 -1.21 3.95
C ARG A 36 -21.81 -1.12 5.25
N GLU A 37 -22.58 -2.16 5.59
CA GLU A 37 -23.30 -2.28 6.87
C GLU A 37 -22.35 -2.20 8.08
N ARG A 38 -21.14 -2.73 7.94
CA ARG A 38 -20.06 -2.63 8.95
C ARG A 38 -19.35 -1.27 8.95
N GLY A 39 -19.80 -0.32 8.14
CA GLY A 39 -19.16 0.98 7.96
C GLY A 39 -17.89 0.94 7.12
N TRP A 40 -17.57 -0.19 6.47
CA TRP A 40 -16.34 -0.32 5.68
C TRP A 40 -16.51 0.27 4.28
N ARG A 41 -15.41 0.79 3.73
CA ARG A 41 -15.26 1.06 2.30
C ARG A 41 -14.82 -0.22 1.61
N VAL A 42 -15.22 -0.40 0.36
CA VAL A 42 -14.83 -1.52 -0.51
C VAL A 42 -14.15 -0.92 -1.73
N GLY A 43 -13.06 -1.53 -2.17
CA GLY A 43 -12.43 -1.19 -3.45
C GLY A 43 -12.12 -2.44 -4.24
N THR A 44 -11.92 -2.28 -5.53
CA THR A 44 -11.45 -3.30 -6.46
C THR A 44 -10.10 -2.88 -7.02
N PHE A 45 -9.26 -3.86 -7.37
CA PHE A 45 -8.10 -3.57 -8.20
C PHE A 45 -8.55 -3.50 -9.66
N CYS A 46 -8.07 -2.52 -10.41
CA CYS A 46 -8.39 -2.34 -11.83
C CYS A 46 -7.14 -1.93 -12.62
N ASN A 47 -7.07 -2.31 -13.90
CA ASN A 47 -6.00 -1.89 -14.80
C ASN A 47 -6.61 -1.45 -16.15
N GLY A 48 -6.36 -0.20 -16.55
CA GLY A 48 -6.80 0.34 -17.85
C GLY A 48 -5.64 0.64 -18.82
N THR A 49 -4.44 0.13 -18.53
CA THR A 49 -3.19 0.52 -19.18
C THR A 49 -2.49 -0.66 -19.88
N ARG A 50 -3.11 -1.83 -19.88
CA ARG A 50 -2.55 -3.06 -20.46
C ARG A 50 -3.60 -3.86 -21.21
N TRP A 51 -3.14 -4.56 -22.25
CA TRP A 51 -3.86 -5.60 -22.95
C TRP A 51 -3.29 -6.95 -22.57
N VAL A 52 -3.98 -7.68 -21.69
CA VAL A 52 -3.61 -9.05 -21.33
C VAL A 52 -4.11 -9.99 -22.41
N THR A 53 -3.20 -10.77 -22.99
CA THR A 53 -3.53 -11.70 -24.09
C THR A 53 -3.45 -13.16 -23.68
N GLY A 54 -3.01 -13.46 -22.45
CA GLY A 54 -3.06 -14.81 -21.93
C GLY A 54 -2.93 -14.86 -20.42
N HIS A 55 -3.34 -15.98 -19.83
CA HIS A 55 -3.14 -16.23 -18.41
C HIS A 55 -2.94 -17.72 -18.11
N ARG A 56 -1.77 -18.05 -17.55
CA ARG A 56 -1.29 -19.44 -17.38
C ARG A 56 -2.17 -20.27 -16.47
N TRP A 57 -2.61 -19.73 -15.33
CA TRP A 57 -3.32 -20.51 -14.31
C TRP A 57 -4.80 -20.74 -14.63
N THR A 58 -5.39 -19.90 -15.48
CA THR A 58 -6.80 -20.03 -15.90
C THR A 58 -6.93 -20.57 -17.31
N GLY A 59 -5.84 -20.62 -18.08
CA GLY A 59 -5.83 -21.01 -19.48
C GLY A 59 -6.43 -19.94 -20.42
N TYR A 60 -6.66 -18.72 -19.94
CA TYR A 60 -7.21 -17.63 -20.74
C TYR A 60 -6.39 -17.39 -22.01
N GLN A 61 -7.07 -17.25 -23.15
CA GLN A 61 -6.52 -16.92 -24.46
C GLN A 61 -7.23 -15.66 -24.98
N GLY A 62 -6.56 -14.52 -24.90
CA GLY A 62 -7.13 -13.20 -25.14
C GLY A 62 -6.89 -12.61 -26.53
N ASP A 63 -6.15 -13.30 -27.41
CA ASP A 63 -5.77 -12.77 -28.73
C ASP A 63 -6.99 -12.35 -29.57
N ALA A 64 -8.05 -13.15 -29.58
CA ALA A 64 -9.26 -12.82 -30.33
C ALA A 64 -9.97 -11.56 -29.78
N TYR A 65 -9.97 -11.39 -28.45
CA TYR A 65 -10.53 -10.20 -27.81
C TYR A 65 -9.67 -8.96 -28.10
N TYR A 66 -8.34 -9.11 -28.04
CA TYR A 66 -7.37 -8.06 -28.38
C TYR A 66 -7.57 -7.55 -29.82
N GLU A 67 -7.66 -8.45 -30.80
CA GLU A 67 -7.88 -8.09 -32.21
C GLU A 67 -9.25 -7.43 -32.42
N ALA A 68 -10.33 -8.01 -31.86
CA ALA A 68 -11.68 -7.52 -32.07
C ALA A 68 -11.95 -6.14 -31.46
N ASN A 69 -11.18 -5.73 -30.45
CA ASN A 69 -11.39 -4.49 -29.70
C ASN A 69 -10.30 -3.43 -29.98
N ARG A 70 -9.69 -3.47 -31.18
CA ARG A 70 -8.68 -2.49 -31.63
C ARG A 70 -7.43 -2.44 -30.74
N GLY A 71 -7.10 -3.56 -30.10
CA GLY A 71 -5.88 -3.74 -29.33
C GLY A 71 -4.63 -3.33 -30.12
N PRO A 72 -4.40 -3.84 -31.35
CA PRO A 72 -3.23 -3.49 -32.18
C PRO A 72 -3.04 -2.00 -32.44
N GLU A 73 -4.13 -1.23 -32.49
CA GLU A 73 -4.09 0.21 -32.76
C GLU A 73 -3.83 1.05 -31.50
N SER A 74 -3.99 0.45 -30.31
CA SER A 74 -4.00 1.16 -29.02
C SER A 74 -2.76 0.91 -28.16
N VAL A 75 -1.90 -0.04 -28.54
CA VAL A 75 -0.68 -0.40 -27.82
C VAL A 75 0.51 0.47 -28.22
N SER A 76 1.51 0.53 -27.34
CA SER A 76 2.80 1.15 -27.64
C SER A 76 3.57 0.29 -28.64
N ILE A 77 4.29 0.93 -29.56
CA ILE A 77 5.16 0.26 -30.54
C ILE A 77 6.62 0.53 -30.16
N ALA A 78 7.42 -0.52 -30.08
CA ALA A 78 8.85 -0.45 -29.79
C ALA A 78 9.65 0.01 -31.02
N ALA A 79 10.93 0.35 -30.80
CA ALA A 79 11.82 0.85 -31.86
C ALA A 79 12.00 -0.13 -33.03
N ASP A 80 11.85 -1.43 -32.76
CA ASP A 80 11.87 -2.53 -33.74
C ASP A 80 10.54 -2.72 -34.49
N GLN A 81 9.60 -1.78 -34.34
CA GLN A 81 8.26 -1.79 -34.93
C GLN A 81 7.36 -2.94 -34.43
N GLN A 82 7.71 -3.59 -33.32
CA GLN A 82 6.85 -4.59 -32.69
C GLN A 82 6.00 -3.97 -31.57
N PRO A 83 4.80 -4.53 -31.29
CA PRO A 83 4.05 -4.15 -30.10
C PRO A 83 4.87 -4.32 -28.82
N TRP A 84 4.86 -3.31 -27.95
CA TRP A 84 5.61 -3.30 -26.70
C TRP A 84 5.02 -4.34 -25.73
N LYS A 85 5.78 -5.42 -25.52
CA LYS A 85 5.44 -6.47 -24.56
C LYS A 85 5.95 -6.12 -23.17
N GLU A 86 5.11 -6.35 -22.17
CA GLU A 86 5.51 -6.25 -20.77
C GLU A 86 6.43 -7.42 -20.39
N GLY A 87 7.52 -7.10 -19.70
CA GLY A 87 8.57 -8.08 -19.40
C GLY A 87 8.45 -8.77 -18.03
N TRP A 88 7.73 -8.18 -17.09
CA TRP A 88 7.75 -8.64 -15.70
C TRP A 88 6.78 -9.81 -15.43
N ASP A 89 5.71 -9.95 -16.22
CA ASP A 89 4.66 -10.95 -16.06
C ASP A 89 4.57 -11.96 -17.22
N THR A 90 5.50 -11.91 -18.19
CA THR A 90 5.44 -12.71 -19.43
C THR A 90 5.31 -14.22 -19.19
N SER A 91 5.85 -14.73 -18.07
CA SER A 91 5.83 -16.16 -17.74
C SER A 91 4.47 -16.70 -17.29
N TRP A 92 3.52 -15.81 -16.94
CA TRP A 92 2.21 -16.22 -16.42
C TRP A 92 1.03 -15.37 -16.94
N ARG A 93 1.26 -14.12 -17.33
CA ARG A 93 0.24 -13.20 -17.87
C ARG A 93 0.85 -12.30 -18.95
N PRO A 94 1.10 -12.82 -20.17
CA PRO A 94 1.59 -11.99 -21.26
C PRO A 94 0.64 -10.82 -21.54
N SER A 95 1.21 -9.63 -21.72
CA SER A 95 0.45 -8.42 -22.00
C SER A 95 1.23 -7.40 -22.83
N TYR A 96 0.48 -6.49 -23.46
CA TYR A 96 1.01 -5.32 -24.17
C TYR A 96 0.70 -4.04 -23.40
N ALA A 97 1.66 -3.10 -23.38
CA ALA A 97 1.45 -1.78 -22.78
C ALA A 97 0.58 -0.91 -23.69
N CYS A 98 -0.48 -0.29 -23.15
CA CYS A 98 -1.27 0.68 -23.91
C CYS A 98 -0.44 1.95 -24.19
N CYS A 99 -0.79 2.66 -25.25
CA CYS A 99 -0.22 3.95 -25.58
C CYS A 99 -1.26 5.04 -25.37
N SER A 100 -1.04 5.92 -24.40
CA SER A 100 -1.85 7.15 -24.22
C SER A 100 -1.76 8.10 -25.42
N ALA A 101 -0.82 7.86 -26.34
CA ALA A 101 -0.65 8.58 -27.59
C ALA A 101 -0.98 7.78 -28.86
N SER A 102 -1.65 6.64 -28.70
CA SER A 102 -2.16 5.88 -29.84
C SER A 102 -3.08 6.72 -30.71
N GLN A 103 -3.18 6.38 -32.00
CA GLN A 103 -4.15 7.01 -32.92
C GLN A 103 -5.57 6.92 -32.35
N VAL A 104 -5.92 5.78 -31.75
CA VAL A 104 -7.21 5.58 -31.06
C VAL A 104 -7.48 6.67 -30.02
N THR A 105 -6.48 7.03 -29.24
CA THR A 105 -6.59 8.08 -28.22
C THR A 105 -6.57 9.47 -28.87
N SER A 106 -5.69 9.70 -29.84
CA SER A 106 -5.64 10.97 -30.59
C SER A 106 -6.98 11.30 -31.26
N ASP A 107 -7.57 10.35 -32.00
CA ASP A 107 -8.86 10.53 -32.69
C ASP A 107 -10.01 10.82 -31.72
N ALA A 108 -9.98 10.18 -30.54
CA ALA A 108 -11.01 10.35 -29.52
C ALA A 108 -10.93 11.70 -28.79
N TYR A 109 -9.75 12.33 -28.73
CA TYR A 109 -9.50 13.49 -27.85
C TYR A 109 -8.83 14.69 -28.52
N GLY A 110 -8.41 14.61 -29.79
CA GLY A 110 -7.86 15.70 -30.58
C GLY A 110 -6.42 16.11 -30.24
N TYR A 111 -5.56 15.17 -29.83
CA TYR A 111 -4.17 15.46 -29.45
C TYR A 111 -3.17 15.31 -30.61
N ALA A 112 -1.99 15.92 -30.47
CA ALA A 112 -0.91 15.74 -31.45
C ALA A 112 -0.24 14.36 -31.30
N HIS A 113 0.35 13.81 -32.36
CA HIS A 113 0.98 12.48 -32.37
C HIS A 113 2.41 12.43 -31.78
N GLU A 114 2.88 13.52 -31.19
CA GLU A 114 4.25 13.65 -30.66
C GLU A 114 4.25 13.72 -29.13
N PRO A 115 5.28 13.21 -28.43
CA PRO A 115 5.37 13.35 -26.98
C PRO A 115 5.32 14.80 -26.51
N GLY A 116 4.54 15.07 -25.47
CA GLY A 116 4.43 16.43 -24.94
C GLY A 116 3.52 16.55 -23.73
N ARG A 117 3.38 17.80 -23.27
CA ARG A 117 2.55 18.19 -22.12
C ARG A 117 1.12 17.63 -22.19
N TRP A 118 0.57 17.53 -23.39
CA TRP A 118 -0.78 17.01 -23.60
C TRP A 118 -0.94 15.56 -23.10
N MET A 119 0.12 14.74 -23.01
CA MET A 119 0.03 13.38 -22.46
C MET A 119 -0.35 13.40 -20.98
N THR A 120 0.21 14.35 -20.21
CA THR A 120 -0.18 14.59 -18.82
C THR A 120 -1.63 15.07 -18.74
N GLU A 121 -2.03 15.97 -19.63
CA GLU A 121 -3.42 16.48 -19.69
C GLU A 121 -4.41 15.36 -20.08
N ALA A 122 -4.04 14.49 -21.01
CA ALA A 122 -4.81 13.32 -21.41
C ALA A 122 -5.00 12.33 -20.26
N MET A 123 -3.95 12.08 -19.46
CA MET A 123 -4.07 11.29 -18.24
C MET A 123 -5.01 11.95 -17.22
N GLY A 124 -4.93 13.28 -17.04
CA GLY A 124 -5.89 14.01 -16.21
C GLY A 124 -7.34 13.89 -16.70
N VAL A 125 -7.56 13.95 -18.02
CA VAL A 125 -8.90 13.71 -18.62
C VAL A 125 -9.38 12.29 -18.35
N LEU A 126 -8.52 11.28 -18.50
CA LEU A 126 -8.87 9.88 -18.22
C LEU A 126 -9.26 9.68 -16.75
N ILE A 127 -8.45 10.20 -15.83
CA ILE A 127 -8.70 10.13 -14.39
C ILE A 127 -10.04 10.81 -14.05
N LYS A 128 -10.27 12.02 -14.57
CA LYS A 128 -11.52 12.75 -14.36
C LYS A 128 -12.73 11.98 -14.90
N ARG A 129 -12.63 11.37 -16.08
CA ARG A 129 -13.71 10.54 -16.63
C ARG A 129 -14.00 9.35 -15.74
N LEU A 130 -12.98 8.66 -15.23
CA LEU A 130 -13.16 7.53 -14.32
C LEU A 130 -13.88 7.95 -13.03
N LEU A 131 -13.52 9.12 -12.47
CA LEU A 131 -14.23 9.72 -11.34
C LEU A 131 -15.67 10.09 -11.70
N ASP A 132 -15.92 10.72 -12.84
CA ASP A 132 -17.26 11.09 -13.28
C ASP A 132 -18.16 9.84 -13.46
N GLU A 133 -17.65 8.76 -14.04
CA GLU A 133 -18.39 7.50 -14.17
C GLU A 133 -18.65 6.84 -12.81
N GLY A 134 -17.65 6.79 -11.92
CA GLY A 134 -17.85 6.31 -10.55
C GLY A 134 -18.94 7.08 -9.81
N GLN A 135 -19.01 8.38 -10.05
CA GLN A 135 -19.92 9.30 -9.38
C GLN A 135 -21.34 9.17 -9.97
N ARG A 136 -21.46 8.90 -11.27
CA ARG A 136 -22.74 8.56 -11.92
C ARG A 136 -23.28 7.20 -11.49
N ALA A 137 -22.39 6.22 -11.31
CA ALA A 137 -22.76 4.88 -10.84
C ALA A 137 -23.19 4.88 -9.37
N GLN A 138 -22.88 5.94 -8.62
CA GLN A 138 -23.22 6.06 -7.23
C GLN A 138 -24.71 6.39 -7.01
N SER A 139 -25.35 5.67 -6.08
CA SER A 139 -26.70 6.02 -5.62
C SER A 139 -26.74 7.46 -5.09
N LYS A 140 -27.77 8.22 -5.50
CA LYS A 140 -28.03 9.60 -5.06
C LYS A 140 -28.15 9.75 -3.53
N ASP A 141 -28.51 8.68 -2.83
CA ASP A 141 -28.65 8.65 -1.37
C ASP A 141 -27.33 8.35 -0.65
N SER A 142 -26.26 8.04 -1.39
CA SER A 142 -24.95 7.72 -0.84
C SER A 142 -24.17 8.99 -0.50
N ARG A 143 -23.83 9.16 0.79
CA ARG A 143 -22.90 10.22 1.23
C ARG A 143 -21.42 9.91 1.01
N ARG A 144 -21.10 8.71 0.52
CA ARG A 144 -19.71 8.33 0.24
C ARG A 144 -19.34 8.91 -1.12
N GLN A 145 -18.06 8.91 -1.48
CA GLN A 145 -17.62 9.24 -2.84
C GLN A 145 -16.76 8.10 -3.33
N VAL A 146 -16.81 7.79 -4.63
CA VAL A 146 -15.78 6.95 -5.25
C VAL A 146 -14.50 7.78 -5.31
N VAL A 147 -13.41 7.16 -4.88
CA VAL A 147 -12.08 7.75 -4.87
C VAL A 147 -11.15 6.81 -5.62
N LEU A 148 -10.09 7.36 -6.20
CA LEU A 148 -9.08 6.56 -6.88
C LEU A 148 -7.88 6.33 -5.99
N SER A 149 -7.33 5.12 -6.13
CA SER A 149 -5.99 4.78 -5.67
C SER A 149 -5.10 4.45 -6.86
N VAL A 150 -3.80 4.67 -6.71
CA VAL A 150 -2.80 4.32 -7.74
C VAL A 150 -1.78 3.33 -7.19
N GLU A 151 -1.32 2.44 -8.07
CA GLU A 151 -0.20 1.55 -7.77
C GLU A 151 1.12 2.34 -7.74
N ALA A 152 1.95 2.11 -6.73
CA ALA A 152 3.21 2.82 -6.49
C ALA A 152 3.03 4.30 -6.07
N PRO A 153 4.11 5.00 -5.65
CA PRO A 153 4.01 6.40 -5.27
C PRO A 153 3.42 7.26 -6.40
N CYS A 154 2.37 8.04 -6.07
CA CYS A 154 1.73 8.93 -7.02
C CYS A 154 2.71 10.03 -7.45
N ASN A 155 2.73 10.38 -8.73
CA ASN A 155 3.53 11.51 -9.17
C ASN A 155 2.95 12.82 -8.60
N GLU A 156 3.82 13.83 -8.42
CA GLU A 156 3.43 15.09 -7.77
C GLU A 156 2.31 15.84 -8.49
N TYR A 157 2.24 15.73 -9.81
CA TYR A 157 1.25 16.45 -10.63
C TYR A 157 -0.14 15.82 -10.61
N ASN A 158 -0.28 14.55 -10.22
CA ASN A 158 -1.57 13.87 -10.04
C ASN A 158 -1.98 13.72 -8.55
N LEU A 159 -1.25 14.32 -7.59
CA LEU A 159 -1.58 14.20 -6.16
C LEU A 159 -3.02 14.68 -5.83
N GLN A 160 -3.54 15.64 -6.60
CA GLN A 160 -4.91 16.14 -6.45
C GLN A 160 -5.99 15.15 -6.92
N ASP A 161 -5.60 14.18 -7.75
CA ASP A 161 -6.52 13.28 -8.44
C ASP A 161 -6.62 11.91 -7.75
N PHE A 162 -5.62 11.54 -6.94
CA PHE A 162 -5.59 10.29 -6.18
C PHE A 162 -5.64 10.56 -4.68
N VAL A 163 -6.46 9.77 -3.98
CA VAL A 163 -6.61 9.91 -2.52
C VAL A 163 -5.68 8.96 -1.77
N ILE A 164 -5.33 7.84 -2.41
CA ILE A 164 -4.52 6.76 -1.81
C ILE A 164 -3.47 6.29 -2.83
N CYS A 165 -2.25 6.03 -2.40
CA CYS A 165 -1.29 5.25 -3.18
C CYS A 165 -0.74 4.08 -2.35
N ASP A 166 -0.21 3.05 -3.00
CA ASP A 166 0.61 2.05 -2.29
C ASP A 166 2.09 2.35 -2.45
N VAL A 167 2.80 2.32 -1.33
CA VAL A 167 4.26 2.39 -1.34
C VAL A 167 4.72 1.12 -0.67
N ARG A 168 5.29 0.21 -1.45
CA ARG A 168 5.74 -1.10 -0.96
C ARG A 168 7.07 -0.93 -0.25
N VAL A 169 7.04 -0.28 0.90
CA VAL A 169 8.25 -0.02 1.66
C VAL A 169 8.91 -1.33 2.07
N VAL A 170 10.23 -1.34 1.93
CA VAL A 170 11.06 -2.44 2.39
C VAL A 170 11.52 -2.06 3.80
N PRO A 171 11.46 -2.94 4.82
CA PRO A 171 11.95 -2.60 6.15
C PRO A 171 13.49 -2.58 6.24
N GLU A 172 14.03 -1.81 7.19
CA GLU A 172 15.47 -1.77 7.48
C GLU A 172 16.01 -3.18 7.75
N GLY A 173 17.10 -3.54 7.04
CA GLY A 173 17.79 -4.83 7.17
C GLY A 173 17.18 -5.99 6.35
N HIS A 174 16.15 -5.72 5.55
CA HIS A 174 15.64 -6.68 4.55
C HIS A 174 16.60 -6.84 3.36
N ARG A 175 16.51 -7.96 2.61
CA ARG A 175 17.40 -8.26 1.47
C ARG A 175 17.30 -7.26 0.31
N HIS A 176 16.14 -6.64 0.14
CA HIS A 176 15.89 -5.62 -0.89
C HIS A 176 16.12 -4.19 -0.37
N TRP A 177 16.58 -4.04 0.88
CA TRP A 177 16.89 -2.74 1.45
C TRP A 177 18.30 -2.30 1.01
N PRO A 178 18.44 -1.27 0.15
CA PRO A 178 19.74 -0.71 -0.13
C PRO A 178 20.29 -0.04 1.13
N ALA A 179 21.60 -0.16 1.37
CA ALA A 179 22.26 0.60 2.42
C ALA A 179 21.99 2.10 2.19
N SER A 180 21.36 2.78 3.16
CA SER A 180 20.94 4.20 3.09
C SER A 180 19.59 4.49 2.40
N TRP A 181 18.59 3.62 2.54
CA TRP A 181 17.23 3.99 2.14
C TRP A 181 16.64 5.06 3.07
N ILE A 182 16.03 6.07 2.46
CA ILE A 182 15.27 7.13 3.12
C ILE A 182 13.85 7.06 2.56
N PRO A 183 12.79 7.11 3.39
CA PRO A 183 11.40 7.17 2.92
C PRO A 183 11.09 8.54 2.29
N LEU A 184 11.83 8.95 1.25
CA LEU A 184 11.81 10.31 0.69
C LEU A 184 10.39 10.72 0.28
N TYR A 185 9.64 9.81 -0.34
CA TYR A 185 8.25 10.08 -0.72
C TYR A 185 7.37 10.42 0.50
N HIS A 186 7.56 9.75 1.63
CA HIS A 186 6.82 10.04 2.86
C HIS A 186 7.22 11.39 3.46
N TYR A 187 8.50 11.74 3.41
CA TYR A 187 8.98 13.06 3.84
C TYR A 187 8.36 14.20 3.03
N LEU A 188 8.18 13.98 1.72
CA LEU A 188 7.67 15.01 0.81
C LEU A 188 6.14 15.09 0.82
N TYR A 189 5.44 13.96 0.88
CA TYR A 189 4.04 13.88 0.47
C TYR A 189 3.09 13.19 1.45
N HIS A 190 3.55 12.73 2.63
CA HIS A 190 2.65 12.06 3.59
C HIS A 190 1.46 12.96 4.02
N GLU A 191 1.65 14.27 4.12
CA GLU A 191 0.58 15.23 4.44
C GLU A 191 -0.41 15.46 3.28
N CYS A 192 -0.08 15.00 2.07
CA CYS A 192 -0.84 15.27 0.84
C CYS A 192 -1.67 14.08 0.37
N ILE A 193 -1.27 12.85 0.70
CA ILE A 193 -1.92 11.62 0.21
C ILE A 193 -1.87 10.51 1.25
N LEU A 194 -2.92 9.68 1.31
CA LEU A 194 -2.88 8.49 2.13
C LEU A 194 -1.99 7.42 1.48
N ILE A 195 -1.15 6.79 2.28
CA ILE A 195 -0.26 5.73 1.79
C ILE A 195 -0.69 4.42 2.43
N GLN A 196 -0.81 3.35 1.63
CA GLN A 196 -1.15 2.01 2.12
C GLN A 196 0.02 1.05 1.93
N GLY A 197 0.33 0.28 2.96
CA GLY A 197 1.52 -0.58 3.02
C GLY A 197 1.20 -2.07 2.97
N GLY A 198 -0.05 -2.46 2.67
CA GLY A 198 -0.52 -3.84 2.77
C GLY A 198 0.20 -4.85 1.86
N PHE A 199 0.94 -4.33 0.86
CA PHE A 199 1.73 -5.09 -0.11
C PHE A 199 3.25 -4.94 0.07
N GLY A 200 3.69 -4.37 1.20
CA GLY A 200 5.11 -4.26 1.54
C GLY A 200 5.78 -5.61 1.81
N MET A 201 7.09 -5.55 2.05
CA MET A 201 7.94 -6.72 2.30
C MET A 201 8.30 -6.86 3.78
N GLY A 202 8.89 -7.99 4.15
CA GLY A 202 9.48 -8.18 5.47
C GLY A 202 10.09 -9.57 5.63
N PRO A 203 11.18 -9.70 6.39
CA PRO A 203 11.92 -10.94 6.44
C PRO A 203 11.18 -12.04 7.21
N GLU A 204 11.36 -13.26 6.73
CA GLU A 204 10.80 -14.48 7.32
C GLU A 204 11.57 -14.91 8.59
N PRO A 205 10.89 -15.57 9.55
CA PRO A 205 9.47 -15.92 9.55
C PRO A 205 8.56 -14.79 10.09
N PHE A 206 9.10 -13.60 10.32
CA PHE A 206 8.41 -12.48 10.98
C PHE A 206 7.84 -11.45 10.00
N HIS A 207 7.52 -11.86 8.76
CA HIS A 207 7.13 -10.98 7.67
C HIS A 207 6.03 -10.00 8.08
N MET A 208 4.88 -10.53 8.53
CA MET A 208 3.73 -9.69 8.88
C MET A 208 3.97 -8.74 10.06
N PRO A 209 4.50 -9.19 11.22
CA PRO A 209 4.82 -8.27 12.32
C PRO A 209 5.82 -7.18 11.94
N ILE A 210 6.92 -7.53 11.25
CA ILE A 210 7.95 -6.55 10.85
C ILE A 210 7.38 -5.52 9.89
N ARG A 211 6.68 -5.97 8.84
CA ARG A 211 6.04 -5.09 7.88
C ARG A 211 5.01 -4.18 8.55
N THR A 212 4.17 -4.73 9.42
CA THR A 212 3.13 -3.97 10.12
C THR A 212 3.73 -2.88 11.01
N ALA A 213 4.76 -3.20 11.78
CA ALA A 213 5.46 -2.23 12.61
C ALA A 213 6.13 -1.15 11.77
N TYR A 214 6.75 -1.52 10.65
CA TYR A 214 7.42 -0.58 9.76
C TYR A 214 6.42 0.37 9.08
N ASN A 215 5.37 -0.18 8.46
CA ASN A 215 4.28 0.58 7.85
C ASN A 215 3.69 1.60 8.83
N LEU A 216 3.46 1.19 10.08
CA LEU A 216 2.92 2.08 11.11
C LEU A 216 3.84 3.28 11.34
N VAL A 217 5.14 3.06 11.58
CA VAL A 217 6.03 4.17 11.91
C VAL A 217 6.26 5.09 10.72
N VAL A 218 6.22 4.58 9.49
CA VAL A 218 6.33 5.42 8.28
C VAL A 218 5.01 6.11 7.90
N GLY A 219 3.92 5.88 8.62
CA GLY A 219 2.63 6.57 8.42
C GLY A 219 1.66 5.87 7.45
N GLU A 220 2.08 4.73 6.91
CA GLU A 220 1.25 3.93 6.03
C GLU A 220 0.08 3.29 6.77
N ILE A 221 -0.99 3.01 6.04
CA ILE A 221 -2.09 2.18 6.49
C ILE A 221 -1.60 0.73 6.53
N PRO A 222 -1.50 0.09 7.71
CA PRO A 222 -1.15 -1.33 7.78
C PRO A 222 -2.25 -2.17 7.14
N GLY A 223 -1.85 -3.23 6.44
CA GLY A 223 -2.77 -4.12 5.73
C GLY A 223 -2.18 -5.52 5.60
N ALA A 224 -3.02 -6.44 5.13
CA ALA A 224 -2.66 -7.83 4.92
C ALA A 224 -3.44 -8.40 3.74
N VAL A 225 -2.87 -9.43 3.10
CA VAL A 225 -3.57 -10.24 2.10
C VAL A 225 -4.20 -11.42 2.83
N LEU A 226 -5.48 -11.66 2.57
CA LEU A 226 -6.21 -12.82 3.07
C LEU A 226 -6.13 -13.95 2.04
N THR A 227 -5.72 -15.14 2.46
CA THR A 227 -5.68 -16.34 1.61
C THR A 227 -7.06 -17.01 1.56
N GLY A 228 -7.24 -17.96 0.64
CA GLY A 228 -8.54 -18.59 0.38
C GLY A 228 -9.14 -19.38 1.55
N ASP A 229 -8.33 -19.70 2.57
CA ASP A 229 -8.76 -20.35 3.81
C ASP A 229 -8.94 -19.37 4.99
N GLY A 230 -8.83 -18.06 4.73
CA GLY A 230 -9.03 -17.01 5.74
C GLY A 230 -7.81 -16.72 6.61
N ARG A 231 -6.64 -17.33 6.35
CA ARG A 231 -5.37 -16.96 7.00
C ARG A 231 -4.77 -15.71 6.35
N LEU A 232 -3.87 -15.04 7.06
CA LEU A 232 -3.07 -13.96 6.48
C LEU A 232 -1.88 -14.54 5.70
N LEU A 233 -1.59 -13.98 4.53
CA LEU A 233 -0.38 -14.30 3.77
C LEU A 233 0.85 -13.81 4.54
N ASN A 234 1.45 -14.69 5.33
CA ASN A 234 2.61 -14.41 6.17
C ASN A 234 3.90 -14.97 5.54
N TYR A 235 4.16 -14.50 4.31
CA TYR A 235 5.24 -14.97 3.43
C TYR A 235 5.79 -13.82 2.58
N ASP A 236 7.12 -13.69 2.44
CA ASP A 236 7.77 -12.60 1.67
C ASP A 236 7.76 -12.91 0.18
N THR A 237 6.64 -12.61 -0.49
CA THR A 237 6.43 -12.85 -1.92
C THR A 237 5.99 -11.62 -2.68
N GLU A 238 6.50 -11.49 -3.90
CA GLU A 238 6.15 -10.42 -4.85
C GLU A 238 4.90 -10.74 -5.68
N ASN A 239 4.55 -12.02 -5.82
CA ASN A 239 3.45 -12.48 -6.69
C ASN A 239 2.17 -12.81 -5.90
N TRP A 240 2.17 -12.58 -4.58
CA TRP A 240 1.06 -12.89 -3.66
C TRP A 240 0.59 -14.35 -3.71
N ALA A 241 1.45 -15.23 -4.22
CA ALA A 241 1.34 -16.67 -4.37
C ALA A 241 2.76 -17.26 -4.54
N PRO A 242 2.94 -18.59 -4.38
CA PRO A 242 1.99 -19.54 -3.79
C PRO A 242 1.68 -19.20 -2.32
N TRP A 243 0.55 -19.68 -1.79
CA TRP A 243 0.15 -19.45 -0.39
C TRP A 243 0.76 -20.45 0.60
N GLU A 244 1.54 -21.41 0.09
CA GLU A 244 2.26 -22.41 0.87
C GLU A 244 3.76 -22.36 0.54
N PRO A 245 4.64 -22.64 1.50
CA PRO A 245 4.33 -23.04 2.87
C PRO A 245 3.85 -21.88 3.74
N TYR A 246 3.04 -22.19 4.75
CA TYR A 246 2.69 -21.25 5.80
C TYR A 246 3.86 -21.09 6.81
N ILE A 247 4.53 -19.93 6.81
CA ILE A 247 5.80 -19.72 7.54
C ILE A 247 5.63 -18.98 8.87
N GLY A 248 4.91 -17.85 8.88
CA GLY A 248 4.81 -16.99 10.07
C GLY A 248 3.65 -17.31 11.03
N SER A 249 3.47 -16.51 12.08
CA SER A 249 2.36 -16.64 13.05
C SER A 249 1.16 -15.74 12.69
N ASN A 250 -0.04 -16.32 12.60
CA ASN A 250 -1.27 -15.58 12.25
C ASN A 250 -1.74 -14.75 13.45
N ASP A 251 -1.57 -15.31 14.65
CA ASP A 251 -1.92 -14.64 15.90
C ASP A 251 -1.01 -13.43 16.12
N ASP A 252 0.29 -13.56 15.88
CA ASP A 252 1.23 -12.44 16.01
C ASP A 252 0.94 -11.35 14.97
N ALA A 253 0.63 -11.75 13.73
CA ALA A 253 0.24 -10.84 12.67
C ALA A 253 -1.04 -10.06 13.03
N LEU A 254 -2.08 -10.76 13.54
CA LEU A 254 -3.32 -10.13 13.96
C LEU A 254 -3.14 -9.24 15.19
N ALA A 255 -2.31 -9.62 16.16
CA ALA A 255 -1.99 -8.81 17.34
C ALA A 255 -1.29 -7.52 16.92
N SER A 256 -0.27 -7.62 16.06
CA SER A 256 0.46 -6.46 15.52
C SER A 256 -0.47 -5.52 14.74
N LEU A 257 -1.30 -6.06 13.85
CA LEU A 257 -2.27 -5.28 13.06
C LEU A 257 -3.29 -4.56 13.96
N ARG A 258 -3.78 -5.22 15.02
CA ARG A 258 -4.69 -4.60 15.98
C ARG A 258 -4.04 -3.43 16.69
N SER A 259 -2.84 -3.62 17.25
CA SER A 259 -2.08 -2.56 17.94
C SER A 259 -1.81 -1.37 17.02
N ALA A 260 -1.28 -1.63 15.82
CA ALA A 260 -0.95 -0.60 14.86
C ALA A 260 -2.18 0.18 14.40
N THR A 261 -3.26 -0.52 14.07
CA THR A 261 -4.52 0.09 13.62
C THR A 261 -5.19 0.89 14.73
N ALA A 262 -5.17 0.42 15.97
CA ALA A 262 -5.71 1.12 17.13
C ALA A 262 -4.98 2.44 17.39
N LEU A 263 -3.64 2.41 17.37
CA LEU A 263 -2.83 3.61 17.56
C LEU A 263 -3.05 4.63 16.42
N ARG A 264 -2.96 4.19 15.17
CA ARG A 264 -3.11 5.04 13.96
C ARG A 264 -4.49 5.69 13.85
N ARG A 265 -5.55 4.97 14.22
CA ARG A 265 -6.94 5.49 14.18
C ARG A 265 -7.30 6.32 15.40
N GLY A 266 -6.65 6.05 16.53
CA GLY A 266 -6.88 6.73 17.80
C GLY A 266 -5.87 7.86 18.01
N PRO A 267 -5.06 7.82 19.07
CA PRO A 267 -4.27 8.96 19.51
C PRO A 267 -3.22 9.40 18.49
N ALA A 268 -2.65 8.51 17.68
CA ALA A 268 -1.63 8.90 16.69
C ALA A 268 -2.20 9.43 15.37
N ARG A 269 -3.52 9.62 15.28
CA ARG A 269 -4.19 10.06 14.04
C ARG A 269 -3.62 11.37 13.49
N ASP A 270 -3.40 12.36 14.34
CA ASP A 270 -2.96 13.68 13.89
C ASP A 270 -1.53 13.64 13.30
N TRP A 271 -0.71 12.69 13.72
CA TRP A 271 0.65 12.48 13.22
C TRP A 271 0.72 11.51 12.03
N LEU A 272 0.03 10.37 12.10
CA LEU A 272 0.12 9.28 11.12
C LEU A 272 -0.91 9.36 9.99
N VAL A 273 -1.73 10.41 9.96
CA VAL A 273 -2.69 10.66 8.86
C VAL A 273 -2.50 12.06 8.26
N PHE A 274 -2.22 13.06 9.08
CA PHE A 274 -2.10 14.45 8.64
C PHE A 274 -0.73 15.06 8.92
N GLY A 275 0.14 14.33 9.62
CA GLY A 275 1.41 14.87 10.08
C GLY A 275 2.49 14.87 9.00
N ARG A 276 3.47 15.74 9.19
CA ARG A 276 4.69 15.79 8.39
C ARG A 276 5.77 14.93 9.05
N MET A 277 6.36 14.01 8.30
CA MET A 277 7.48 13.20 8.79
C MET A 277 8.68 14.11 9.09
N GLN A 278 9.28 13.92 10.26
CA GLN A 278 10.44 14.67 10.73
C GLN A 278 11.68 13.80 10.75
N ARG A 279 12.85 14.45 10.72
CA ARG A 279 14.12 13.75 10.94
C ARG A 279 14.03 12.92 12.23
N PRO A 280 14.46 11.64 12.22
CA PRO A 280 14.35 10.77 13.39
C PRO A 280 15.08 11.38 14.59
N LEU A 281 14.58 11.08 15.80
CA LEU A 281 15.28 11.44 17.03
C LEU A 281 16.46 10.49 17.25
N ALA A 282 17.47 10.91 18.02
CA ALA A 282 18.47 9.97 18.51
C ALA A 282 17.86 9.08 19.62
N THR A 283 18.19 7.79 19.58
CA THR A 283 17.59 6.78 20.45
C THR A 283 18.64 5.80 20.95
N GLU A 284 18.49 5.35 22.19
CA GLU A 284 19.26 4.28 22.82
C GLU A 284 18.34 3.10 23.16
N GLY A 285 18.89 1.88 23.21
CA GLY A 285 18.15 0.66 23.59
C GLY A 285 17.48 -0.09 22.43
N ILE A 286 17.76 0.27 21.18
CA ILE A 286 17.28 -0.49 20.01
C ILE A 286 18.36 -1.49 19.57
N ASP A 287 18.29 -2.71 20.11
CA ASP A 287 19.18 -3.79 19.72
C ASP A 287 18.87 -4.32 18.31
N LEU A 288 19.86 -4.95 17.67
CA LEU A 288 19.62 -5.76 16.48
C LEU A 288 19.20 -7.18 16.88
N VAL A 289 18.08 -7.65 16.34
CA VAL A 289 17.71 -9.06 16.35
C VAL A 289 18.36 -9.71 15.12
N ILE A 290 19.11 -10.78 15.37
CA ILE A 290 19.89 -11.48 14.34
C ILE A 290 19.44 -12.93 14.32
N TRP A 291 19.12 -13.45 13.14
CA TRP A 291 18.79 -14.85 12.92
C TRP A 291 19.20 -15.31 11.53
N GLU A 292 19.24 -16.62 11.33
CA GLU A 292 19.43 -17.23 10.02
C GLU A 292 18.13 -17.85 9.52
N TYR A 293 17.80 -17.59 8.26
CA TYR A 293 16.66 -18.21 7.57
C TYR A 293 16.96 -18.34 6.08
N ASN A 294 16.61 -19.47 5.45
CA ASN A 294 16.87 -19.73 4.02
C ASN A 294 18.32 -19.39 3.59
N ALA A 295 19.30 -19.82 4.38
CA ALA A 295 20.74 -19.56 4.19
C ALA A 295 21.12 -18.07 4.14
N ARG A 296 20.34 -17.21 4.81
CA ARG A 296 20.59 -15.77 4.93
C ARG A 296 20.59 -15.35 6.38
N VAL A 297 21.52 -14.46 6.72
CA VAL A 297 21.56 -13.80 8.03
C VAL A 297 20.77 -12.51 7.95
N HIS A 298 19.70 -12.44 8.73
CA HIS A 298 18.88 -11.24 8.89
C HIS A 298 19.39 -10.43 10.08
N ARG A 299 19.35 -9.10 9.95
CA ARG A 299 19.80 -8.15 10.98
C ARG A 299 18.78 -7.01 11.04
N ILE A 300 17.80 -7.13 11.93
CA ILE A 300 16.66 -6.21 11.98
C ILE A 300 16.64 -5.49 13.32
N PRO A 301 16.45 -4.15 13.36
CA PRO A 301 16.21 -3.43 14.61
C PRO A 301 15.05 -4.06 15.38
N ALA A 302 15.17 -4.27 16.69
CA ALA A 302 14.15 -4.92 17.51
C ALA A 302 12.80 -4.16 17.53
N LEU A 303 12.81 -2.88 17.18
CA LEU A 303 11.65 -2.03 16.96
C LEU A 303 12.01 -0.92 15.98
N TYR A 304 10.99 -0.29 15.41
CA TYR A 304 11.15 0.86 14.55
C TYR A 304 10.67 2.14 15.22
N GLN A 305 11.20 3.28 14.76
CA GLN A 305 10.82 4.60 15.25
C GLN A 305 10.81 5.65 14.15
N ARG A 306 9.85 6.58 14.20
CA ARG A 306 9.85 7.79 13.38
C ARG A 306 9.28 8.97 14.16
N CYS A 307 9.80 10.15 13.85
CA CYS A 307 9.33 11.41 14.39
C CYS A 307 8.38 12.10 13.41
N TRP A 308 7.39 12.78 13.95
CA TRP A 308 6.30 13.41 13.22
C TRP A 308 5.99 14.76 13.83
N GLN A 309 5.46 15.66 13.01
CA GLN A 309 4.85 16.91 13.45
C GLN A 309 3.38 16.90 13.04
N ALA A 310 2.48 17.06 14.00
CA ALA A 310 1.05 17.21 13.74
C ALA A 310 0.74 18.59 13.11
N PRO A 311 -0.43 18.77 12.47
CA PRO A 311 -0.81 20.04 11.84
C PRO A 311 -0.80 21.25 12.78
N ASP A 312 -0.99 21.04 14.07
CA ASP A 312 -0.94 22.08 15.11
C ASP A 312 0.48 22.38 15.63
N GLY A 313 1.50 21.72 15.06
CA GLY A 313 2.91 21.92 15.37
C GLY A 313 3.48 20.99 16.43
N ARG A 314 2.66 20.20 17.14
CA ARG A 314 3.13 19.27 18.18
C ARG A 314 4.02 18.18 17.60
N LEU A 315 5.15 17.93 18.26
CA LEU A 315 6.01 16.80 17.94
C LEU A 315 5.46 15.50 18.53
N GLY A 316 5.62 14.42 17.78
CA GLY A 316 5.28 13.06 18.18
C GLY A 316 6.33 12.08 17.70
N VAL A 317 6.55 11.02 18.47
CA VAL A 317 7.42 9.90 18.12
C VAL A 317 6.59 8.63 18.21
N VAL A 318 6.58 7.87 17.11
CA VAL A 318 5.89 6.58 17.05
C VAL A 318 6.94 5.49 17.09
N LEU A 319 6.77 4.56 18.02
CA LEU A 319 7.58 3.38 18.25
C LEU A 319 6.75 2.14 17.95
N ALA A 320 7.29 1.15 17.25
CA ALA A 320 6.57 -0.09 16.96
C ALA A 320 7.46 -1.31 17.15
N ASN A 321 7.06 -2.20 18.06
CA ASN A 321 7.73 -3.45 18.37
C ASN A 321 7.09 -4.57 17.54
N TRP A 322 7.88 -5.20 16.67
CA TRP A 322 7.43 -6.34 15.87
C TRP A 322 7.66 -7.67 16.57
N GLY A 323 8.44 -7.69 17.66
CA GLY A 323 8.78 -8.90 18.40
C GLY A 323 7.80 -9.20 19.53
N THR A 324 7.95 -10.41 20.10
CA THR A 324 7.14 -10.90 21.23
C THR A 324 7.74 -10.58 22.60
N ILE A 325 8.87 -9.86 22.62
CA ILE A 325 9.58 -9.45 23.84
C ILE A 325 9.37 -7.95 24.02
N GLU A 326 8.99 -7.52 25.21
CA GLU A 326 8.89 -6.13 25.59
C GLU A 326 10.23 -5.40 25.39
N ARG A 327 10.18 -4.16 24.92
CA ARG A 327 11.39 -3.37 24.64
C ARG A 327 11.34 -2.04 25.38
N GLU A 328 12.47 -1.65 25.95
CA GLU A 328 12.66 -0.33 26.53
C GLU A 328 13.51 0.51 25.59
N VAL A 329 13.08 1.75 25.32
CA VAL A 329 13.79 2.71 24.46
C VAL A 329 13.92 4.02 25.19
N THR A 330 15.10 4.62 25.11
CA THR A 330 15.33 5.97 25.61
C THR A 330 15.50 6.94 24.45
N LEU A 331 14.66 7.98 24.41
CA LEU A 331 14.75 9.07 23.43
C LEU A 331 15.68 10.16 23.98
N ARG A 332 16.68 10.57 23.18
CA ARG A 332 17.58 11.69 23.49
C ARG A 332 17.58 12.71 22.37
N ASP A 333 16.89 13.83 22.56
CA ASP A 333 16.91 14.92 21.59
C ASP A 333 16.60 16.25 22.28
N ALA A 334 17.25 17.33 21.84
CA ALA A 334 17.01 18.67 22.38
C ALA A 334 15.56 19.15 22.15
N ARG A 335 14.87 18.57 21.16
CA ARG A 335 13.44 18.81 20.88
C ARG A 335 12.51 18.24 21.97
N LEU A 336 13.01 17.41 22.89
CA LEU A 336 12.21 16.75 23.93
C LEU A 336 11.97 17.58 25.19
N ALA A 337 12.25 18.89 25.19
CA ALA A 337 11.95 19.74 26.33
C ALA A 337 10.43 19.80 26.62
N GLY A 338 10.06 19.78 27.90
CA GLY A 338 8.67 19.92 28.37
C GLY A 338 8.02 18.62 28.86
N THR A 339 6.70 18.67 28.96
CA THR A 339 5.84 17.53 29.35
C THR A 339 5.39 16.79 28.10
N TRP A 340 5.35 15.46 28.16
CA TRP A 340 4.95 14.59 27.07
C TRP A 340 3.90 13.59 27.54
N GLN A 341 2.97 13.24 26.65
CA GLN A 341 1.97 12.20 26.85
C GLN A 341 2.39 10.92 26.14
N LEU A 342 2.09 9.79 26.77
CA LEU A 342 2.38 8.47 26.25
C LEU A 342 1.09 7.67 26.03
N HIS A 343 0.94 7.15 24.81
CA HIS A 343 -0.11 6.22 24.46
C HIS A 343 0.44 4.89 23.99
N THR A 344 -0.10 3.78 24.49
CA THR A 344 0.30 2.43 24.11
C THR A 344 -0.87 1.71 23.45
N SER A 345 -0.67 1.23 22.22
CA SER A 345 -1.66 0.48 21.43
C SER A 345 -3.07 1.11 21.42
N GLY A 346 -3.14 2.45 21.46
CA GLY A 346 -4.39 3.22 21.46
C GLY A 346 -4.94 3.61 22.84
N GLN A 347 -4.28 3.24 23.95
CA GLN A 347 -4.65 3.62 25.31
C GLN A 347 -3.73 4.74 25.84
N THR A 348 -4.27 5.74 26.52
CA THR A 348 -3.45 6.74 27.24
C THR A 348 -2.93 6.11 28.52
N LEU A 349 -1.62 6.17 28.77
CA LEU A 349 -1.04 5.66 29.99
C LEU A 349 -0.66 6.79 30.94
N GLU A 350 0.19 7.76 30.53
CA GLU A 350 0.80 8.70 31.49
C GLU A 350 1.31 10.00 30.84
N ALA A 351 1.49 11.04 31.67
CA ALA A 351 2.26 12.25 31.34
C ALA A 351 3.64 12.20 32.01
N ARG A 352 4.72 12.58 31.31
CA ARG A 352 6.11 12.49 31.77
C ARG A 352 6.88 13.77 31.45
N GLU A 353 7.83 14.15 32.32
CA GLU A 353 8.76 15.27 32.10
C GLU A 353 10.20 14.77 31.95
N GLY A 354 10.98 15.36 31.05
CA GLY A 354 12.42 15.10 30.90
C GLY A 354 12.79 14.01 29.88
N ALA A 355 13.86 13.25 30.15
CA ALA A 355 14.32 12.18 29.25
C ALA A 355 13.27 11.05 29.17
N LEU A 356 12.82 10.73 27.96
CA LEU A 356 11.68 9.84 27.75
C LEU A 356 12.17 8.42 27.52
N THR A 357 12.18 7.64 28.59
CA THR A 357 12.21 6.18 28.50
C THR A 357 10.79 5.68 28.29
N ALA A 358 10.58 4.82 27.30
CA ALA A 358 9.29 4.22 26.99
C ALA A 358 9.41 2.71 26.83
N THR A 359 8.44 2.01 27.40
CA THR A 359 8.28 0.58 27.30
C THR A 359 7.28 0.28 26.18
N VAL A 360 7.74 -0.42 25.15
CA VAL A 360 6.94 -0.82 23.99
C VAL A 360 6.56 -2.30 24.16
N PRO A 361 5.26 -2.61 24.34
CA PRO A 361 4.85 -3.98 24.62
C PRO A 361 5.09 -4.91 23.42
N PRO A 362 5.11 -6.23 23.63
CA PRO A 362 5.14 -7.23 22.58
C PRO A 362 4.11 -6.95 21.48
N LEU A 363 4.53 -6.99 20.21
CA LEU A 363 3.67 -6.79 19.03
C LEU A 363 2.84 -5.49 19.09
N GLY A 364 3.33 -4.51 19.85
CA GLY A 364 2.63 -3.29 20.19
C GLY A 364 3.29 -2.06 19.62
N ALA A 365 2.65 -0.91 19.84
CA ALA A 365 3.17 0.37 19.41
C ALA A 365 2.88 1.45 20.44
N VAL A 366 3.75 2.46 20.48
CA VAL A 366 3.65 3.59 21.41
C VAL A 366 3.73 4.90 20.62
N LEU A 367 2.89 5.86 21.00
CA LEU A 367 3.04 7.26 20.62
C LEU A 367 3.52 8.03 21.85
N ILE A 368 4.55 8.84 21.69
CA ILE A 368 5.03 9.81 22.68
C ILE A 368 4.91 11.18 22.03
N HIS A 369 4.11 12.09 22.58
CA HIS A 369 3.90 13.41 21.98
C HIS A 369 3.84 14.55 23.01
N GLN A 370 4.06 15.78 22.54
CA GLN A 370 3.93 17.00 23.35
C GLN A 370 2.47 17.31 23.72
#